data_AF-A0A350WP62-F1
#
_entry.id   AF-A0A350WP62-F1
#
_cell.length_a   1.000
_cell.length_b   1.000
_cell.length_c   1.000
_cell.angle_alpha   90.00
_cell.angle_beta   90.00
_cell.angle_gamma   90.00
#
_symmetry.space_group_name_H-M   'P 1'
#
loop_
_entity.id
_entity.type
_entity.pdbx_description
1 polymer ?
#
loop_
_entity_poly.entity_id
_entity_poly.type
_entity_poly.pdbx_seq_one_letter_code
_entity_poly.pdbx_strand_id
1 'polypeptide(L)'
;RENVGPVAVLQKSITGLLEGEVNKGWLTRFWNVSFYLFFLALVPFIWYRLGEGYAIFVLIMLFVPSASSIGSIIRYLLTQFPAFMMMAWWGRDDRVDRAFNFTFATLLGVFVVVFVNWIFVA
;
A
#
# COMPACT_ATOMS: atom_id res chain seq x y z
N ARG A 1 -0.18 17.74 13.42
CA ARG A 1 -0.75 16.41 13.07
C ARG A 1 -1.92 16.20 14.01
N GLU A 2 -3.14 16.37 13.53
CA GLU A 2 -4.35 16.15 14.33
C GLU A 2 -4.78 14.69 14.18
N ASN A 3 -5.23 14.08 15.27
CA ASN A 3 -5.66 12.69 15.31
C ASN A 3 -7.13 12.62 14.87
N VAL A 4 -7.38 12.83 13.58
CA VAL A 4 -8.73 12.91 12.99
C VAL A 4 -9.32 11.52 12.71
N GLY A 5 -8.51 10.46 12.87
CA GLY A 5 -8.91 9.08 12.66
C GLY A 5 -8.70 8.57 11.23
N PRO A 6 -8.54 7.24 11.04
CA PRO A 6 -8.06 6.66 9.78
C PRO A 6 -9.02 6.91 8.60
N VAL A 7 -10.33 6.90 8.85
CA VAL A 7 -11.36 7.13 7.82
C VAL A 7 -11.31 8.57 7.31
N ALA A 8 -11.23 9.55 8.21
CA ALA A 8 -11.17 10.96 7.83
C ALA A 8 -9.87 11.30 7.08
N VAL A 9 -8.75 10.70 7.51
CA VAL A 9 -7.45 10.81 6.82
C VAL A 9 -7.51 10.20 5.42
N LEU A 10 -8.18 9.05 5.25
CA LEU A 10 -8.38 8.42 3.95
C LEU A 10 -9.26 9.27 3.03
N GLN A 11 -10.40 9.76 3.54
CA GLN A 11 -11.30 10.64 2.76
C GLN A 11 -10.57 11.90 2.29
N LYS A 12 -9.84 12.57 3.19
CA LYS A 12 -9.03 13.76 2.84
C LYS A 12 -7.95 13.44 1.79
N SER A 13 -7.37 12.24 1.85
CA SER A 13 -6.36 11.82 0.88
C SER A 13 -6.99 11.53 -0.49
N ILE A 14 -8.19 10.94 -0.53
CA ILE A 14 -8.93 10.67 -1.77
C ILE A 14 -9.43 11.97 -2.42
N THR A 15 -10.05 12.88 -1.67
CA THR A 15 -10.49 14.18 -2.21
C THR A 15 -9.32 14.98 -2.76
N GLY A 16 -8.21 15.00 -2.01
CA GLY A 16 -6.97 15.62 -2.47
C GLY A 16 -6.29 14.93 -3.66
N LEU A 17 -6.74 13.74 -4.09
CA LEU A 17 -6.34 13.13 -5.37
C LEU A 17 -7.26 13.56 -6.51
N LEU A 18 -8.55 13.73 -6.25
CA LEU A 18 -9.55 14.14 -7.23
C LEU A 18 -9.41 15.61 -7.64
N GLU A 19 -9.00 16.47 -6.71
CA GLU A 19 -8.90 17.93 -6.91
C GLU A 19 -7.48 18.40 -7.27
N GLY A 20 -6.48 17.52 -7.17
CA GLY A 20 -5.07 17.89 -7.25
C GLY A 20 -4.48 17.83 -8.67
N GLU A 21 -3.55 18.74 -8.96
CA GLU A 21 -2.72 18.66 -10.16
C GLU A 21 -1.70 17.53 -10.08
N VAL A 22 -1.36 16.95 -11.24
CA VAL A 22 -0.37 15.87 -11.33
C VAL A 22 1.02 16.43 -11.03
N ASN A 23 1.45 16.29 -9.79
CA ASN A 23 2.76 16.69 -9.29
C ASN A 23 3.36 15.64 -8.34
N LYS A 24 4.54 15.91 -7.76
CA LYS A 24 5.24 15.02 -6.83
C LYS A 24 4.41 14.59 -5.63
N GLY A 25 3.77 15.57 -5.00
CA GLY A 25 2.93 15.34 -3.82
C GLY A 25 1.72 14.49 -4.16
N TRP A 26 1.10 14.75 -5.30
CA TRP A 26 -0.01 13.97 -5.84
C TRP A 26 0.40 12.52 -6.12
N LEU A 27 1.53 12.30 -6.82
CA LEU A 27 1.99 10.95 -7.16
C LEU A 27 2.31 10.13 -5.90
N THR A 28 2.93 10.77 -4.90
CA THR A 28 3.23 10.14 -3.61
C THR A 28 1.94 9.78 -2.87
N ARG A 29 0.95 10.68 -2.87
CA ARG A 29 -0.36 10.44 -2.27
C ARG A 29 -1.09 9.30 -2.98
N PHE A 30 -1.05 9.27 -4.31
CA PHE A 30 -1.67 8.25 -5.14
C PHE A 30 -1.17 6.86 -4.72
N TRP A 31 0.15 6.65 -4.72
CA TRP A 31 0.73 5.36 -4.35
C TRP A 31 0.39 4.96 -2.90
N ASN A 32 0.47 5.89 -1.94
CA ASN A 32 0.12 5.58 -0.56
C ASN A 32 -1.34 5.13 -0.43
N VAL A 33 -2.29 5.81 -1.09
CA VAL A 33 -3.71 5.44 -1.06
C VAL A 33 -3.95 4.11 -1.77
N SER A 34 -3.37 3.91 -2.97
CA SER A 34 -3.51 2.66 -3.73
C SER A 34 -3.00 1.45 -2.94
N PHE A 35 -1.82 1.54 -2.33
CA PHE A 35 -1.29 0.45 -1.50
C PHE A 35 -2.11 0.26 -0.23
N TYR A 36 -2.54 1.33 0.44
CA TYR A 36 -3.42 1.22 1.61
C TYR A 36 -4.68 0.41 1.29
N LEU A 37 -5.36 0.75 0.20
CA LEU A 37 -6.58 0.06 -0.24
C LEU A 37 -6.29 -1.38 -0.67
N PHE A 38 -5.18 -1.63 -1.37
CA PHE A 38 -4.77 -2.98 -1.75
C PHE A 38 -4.59 -3.89 -0.52
N PHE A 39 -3.83 -3.45 0.48
CA PHE A 39 -3.61 -4.25 1.69
C PHE A 39 -4.89 -4.39 2.53
N LEU A 40 -5.75 -3.36 2.57
CA LEU A 40 -7.06 -3.46 3.20
C LEU A 40 -7.94 -4.51 2.50
N ALA A 41 -7.93 -4.54 1.17
CA ALA A 41 -8.67 -5.53 0.38
C ALA A 41 -8.13 -6.96 0.54
N LEU A 42 -6.88 -7.15 0.96
CA LEU A 42 -6.32 -8.47 1.27
C LEU A 42 -6.84 -9.05 2.58
N VAL A 43 -7.35 -8.23 3.51
CA VAL A 43 -7.74 -8.65 4.86
C VAL A 43 -8.75 -9.81 4.86
N PRO A 44 -9.84 -9.81 4.06
CA PRO A 44 -10.76 -10.94 4.02
C PRO A 44 -10.07 -12.24 3.59
N PHE A 45 -9.21 -12.18 2.57
CA PHE A 45 -8.47 -13.36 2.11
C PHE A 45 -7.51 -13.90 3.17
N ILE A 46 -6.81 -13.00 3.88
CA ILE A 46 -5.94 -13.35 5.01
C ILE A 46 -6.76 -13.98 6.12
N TRP A 47 -7.92 -13.42 6.45
CA TRP A 47 -8.82 -13.93 7.48
C TRP A 47 -9.23 -15.37 7.18
N TYR A 48 -9.72 -15.63 5.97
CA TYR A 48 -10.20 -16.96 5.58
C TYR A 48 -9.08 -17.99 5.46
N ARG A 49 -7.86 -17.57 5.06
CA ARG A 49 -6.79 -18.51 4.73
C ARG A 49 -5.77 -18.72 5.84
N LEU A 50 -5.40 -17.66 6.55
CA LEU A 50 -4.36 -17.67 7.57
C LEU A 50 -4.96 -17.58 8.98
N GLY A 51 -6.16 -17.03 9.12
CA GLY A 51 -6.90 -16.93 10.37
C GLY A 51 -7.01 -15.50 10.91
N GLU A 52 -7.86 -15.35 11.92
CA GLU A 52 -8.29 -14.06 12.45
C GLU A 52 -7.13 -13.23 13.02
N GLY A 53 -6.21 -13.87 13.74
CA GLY A 53 -5.06 -13.18 14.36
C GLY A 53 -4.17 -12.48 13.34
N TYR A 54 -3.95 -13.09 12.17
CA TYR A 54 -3.17 -12.47 11.10
C TYR A 54 -3.92 -11.31 10.42
N ALA A 55 -5.23 -11.44 10.26
CA ALA A 55 -6.05 -10.38 9.71
C ALA A 55 -6.12 -9.16 10.66
N ILE A 56 -6.28 -9.41 11.95
CA ILE A 56 -6.24 -8.36 12.98
C ILE A 56 -4.88 -7.68 13.01
N PHE A 57 -3.78 -8.43 12.92
CA PHE A 57 -2.42 -7.87 12.82
C PHE A 57 -2.30 -6.89 11.64
N VAL A 58 -2.79 -7.28 10.46
CA VAL A 58 -2.78 -6.43 9.25
C VAL A 58 -3.63 -5.17 9.46
N LEU A 59 -4.83 -5.31 10.04
CA LEU A 59 -5.70 -4.18 10.34
C LEU A 59 -5.07 -3.21 11.34
N ILE A 60 -4.42 -3.69 12.39
CA ILE A 60 -3.70 -2.86 13.36
C ILE A 60 -2.57 -2.10 12.67
N MET A 61 -1.76 -2.80 11.87
CA MET A 61 -0.65 -2.19 11.12
C MET A 61 -1.13 -1.19 10.05
N LEU A 62 -2.38 -1.28 9.57
CA LEU A 62 -3.00 -0.28 8.70
C LEU A 62 -3.57 0.91 9.49
N PHE A 63 -4.41 0.64 10.49
CA PHE A 63 -5.23 1.65 11.16
C PHE A 63 -4.46 2.50 12.16
N VAL A 64 -3.52 1.92 12.91
CA VAL A 64 -2.74 2.67 13.91
C VAL A 64 -1.93 3.80 13.27
N PRO A 65 -1.09 3.56 12.23
CA PRO A 65 -0.35 4.65 11.60
C PRO A 65 -1.25 5.59 10.79
N SER A 66 -2.32 5.08 10.16
CA SER A 66 -3.23 5.92 9.37
C SER A 66 -4.12 6.84 10.20
N ALA A 67 -4.25 6.62 11.51
CA ALA A 67 -4.95 7.55 12.40
C ALA A 67 -4.34 8.97 12.38
N SER A 68 -3.03 9.07 12.11
CA SER A 68 -2.30 10.33 12.01
C SER A 68 -2.05 10.79 10.57
N SER A 69 -1.65 9.88 9.67
CA SER A 69 -1.39 10.22 8.27
C SER A 69 -1.24 8.97 7.38
N ILE A 70 -1.64 9.07 6.12
CA ILE A 70 -1.38 8.05 5.08
C ILE A 70 -0.08 8.32 4.32
N GLY A 71 0.53 9.51 4.45
CA GLY A 71 1.64 9.97 3.59
C GLY A 71 2.93 9.14 3.64
N SER A 72 3.08 8.26 4.63
CA SER A 72 4.22 7.33 4.76
C SER A 72 3.77 5.89 5.04
N ILE A 73 2.53 5.54 4.69
CA ILE A 73 1.94 4.25 5.07
C ILE A 73 2.76 3.07 4.52
N ILE A 74 3.36 3.24 3.35
CA ILE A 74 4.18 2.20 2.67
C ILE A 74 5.26 1.63 3.58
N ARG A 75 5.85 2.44 4.48
CA ARG A 75 6.88 1.97 5.44
C ARG A 75 6.34 0.95 6.43
N TYR A 76 5.06 1.08 6.80
CA TYR A 76 4.37 0.17 7.71
C TYR A 76 3.79 -1.04 6.95
N LEU A 77 3.50 -0.89 5.65
CA LEU A 77 3.04 -2.00 4.82
C LEU A 77 4.15 -3.02 4.54
N LEU A 78 5.40 -2.57 4.44
CA LEU A 78 6.57 -3.45 4.25
C LEU A 78 6.74 -4.49 5.36
N THR A 79 6.21 -4.24 6.56
CA THR A 79 6.31 -5.17 7.70
C THR A 79 5.11 -6.12 7.79
N GLN A 80 4.12 -6.03 6.87
CA GLN A 80 2.94 -6.88 6.88
C GLN A 80 3.22 -8.27 6.31
N PHE A 81 3.96 -9.08 7.07
CA PHE A 81 4.29 -10.47 6.76
C PHE A 81 3.08 -11.31 6.26
N PRO A 82 1.86 -11.20 6.82
CA PRO A 82 0.74 -12.01 6.36
C PRO A 82 0.28 -11.74 4.93
N ALA A 83 0.42 -10.51 4.46
CA ALA A 83 0.12 -10.17 3.07
C ALA A 83 1.10 -10.88 2.12
N PHE A 84 2.40 -10.91 2.47
CA PHE A 84 3.41 -11.64 1.70
C PHE A 84 3.19 -13.16 1.74
N MET A 85 2.78 -13.71 2.90
CA MET A 85 2.39 -15.12 2.99
C MET A 85 1.23 -15.47 2.06
N MET A 86 0.22 -14.61 1.96
CA MET A 86 -0.90 -14.80 1.02
C MET A 86 -0.46 -14.75 -0.43
N MET A 87 0.38 -13.78 -0.79
CA MET A 87 0.93 -13.69 -2.14
C MET A 87 1.76 -14.92 -2.48
N ALA A 88 2.58 -15.43 -1.56
CA ALA A 88 3.32 -16.68 -1.74
C ALA A 88 2.40 -17.90 -1.88
N TRP A 89 1.27 -17.91 -1.16
CA TRP A 89 0.28 -18.97 -1.30
C TRP A 89 -0.40 -18.96 -2.68
N TRP A 90 -0.78 -17.78 -3.18
CA TRP A 90 -1.34 -17.62 -4.53
C TRP A 90 -0.31 -17.87 -5.64
N GLY A 91 0.96 -17.54 -5.41
CA GLY A 91 2.07 -17.80 -6.32
C GLY A 91 2.39 -19.29 -6.52
N ARG A 92 1.65 -20.21 -5.88
CA ARG A 92 1.71 -21.63 -6.23
C ARG A 92 1.12 -21.92 -7.61
N ASP A 93 0.31 -21.02 -8.15
CA ASP A 93 -0.11 -21.04 -9.55
C ASP A 93 0.89 -20.26 -10.40
N ASP A 94 1.50 -20.93 -11.38
CA ASP A 94 2.53 -20.35 -12.26
C ASP A 94 2.07 -19.08 -13.01
N ARG A 95 0.77 -18.92 -13.25
CA ARG A 95 0.22 -17.73 -13.92
C ARG A 95 0.23 -16.55 -12.97
N VAL A 96 -0.16 -16.78 -11.72
CA VAL A 96 -0.20 -15.75 -10.68
C VAL A 96 1.22 -15.35 -10.27
N ASP A 97 2.12 -16.32 -10.12
CA ASP A 97 3.53 -16.05 -9.87
C ASP A 97 4.16 -15.19 -10.98
N ARG A 98 3.95 -15.56 -12.25
CA ARG A 98 4.43 -14.76 -13.39
C ARG A 98 3.83 -13.36 -13.41
N ALA A 99 2.54 -13.22 -13.11
CA ALA A 99 1.89 -11.92 -13.02
C ALA A 99 2.48 -11.06 -11.90
N PHE A 100 2.74 -11.62 -10.72
CA PHE A 100 3.41 -10.92 -9.61
C PHE A 100 4.82 -10.50 -9.99
N ASN A 101 5.63 -11.43 -10.52
CA ASN A 101 7.01 -11.14 -10.91
C ASN A 101 7.08 -10.05 -11.98
N PHE A 102 6.25 -10.14 -13.03
CA PHE A 102 6.20 -9.12 -14.07
C PHE A 102 5.77 -7.76 -13.52
N THR A 103 4.72 -7.73 -12.68
CA THR A 103 4.17 -6.49 -12.12
C THR A 103 5.15 -5.83 -11.16
N PHE A 104 5.71 -6.59 -10.21
CA PHE A 104 6.65 -6.04 -9.23
C PHE A 104 7.99 -5.64 -9.85
N ALA A 105 8.52 -6.40 -10.81
CA ALA A 105 9.74 -6.01 -11.52
C ALA A 105 9.53 -4.71 -12.30
N THR A 106 8.39 -4.58 -12.99
CA THR A 106 8.04 -3.37 -13.74
C THR A 106 7.86 -2.18 -12.80
N LEU A 107 7.06 -2.33 -11.73
CA LEU A 107 6.85 -1.27 -10.74
C LEU A 107 8.15 -0.87 -10.04
N LEU A 108 9.03 -1.83 -9.74
CA LEU A 108 10.36 -1.54 -9.19
C LEU A 108 11.17 -0.66 -10.14
N GLY A 109 11.24 -1.02 -11.43
CA GLY A 109 11.91 -0.20 -12.44
C GLY A 109 11.33 1.22 -12.53
N VAL A 110 10.00 1.34 -12.59
CA VAL A 110 9.31 2.62 -12.60
C VAL A 110 9.63 3.44 -11.35
N PHE A 111 9.58 2.85 -10.16
CA PHE A 111 9.89 3.54 -8.92
C PHE A 111 11.36 3.93 -8.82
N VAL A 112 12.29 3.09 -9.26
CA VAL A 112 13.70 3.47 -9.35
C VAL A 112 13.85 4.70 -10.25
N VAL A 113 13.29 4.70 -11.45
CA VAL A 113 13.40 5.85 -12.37
C VAL A 113 12.76 7.11 -11.78
N VAL A 114 11.54 7.01 -11.25
CA VAL A 114 10.77 8.15 -10.72
C VAL A 114 11.43 8.73 -9.48
N PHE A 115 11.90 7.91 -8.54
CA PHE A 115 12.44 8.39 -7.27
C PHE A 115 13.95 8.67 -7.30
N VAL A 116 14.74 7.98 -8.14
CA VAL A 116 16.19 8.24 -8.28
C VAL A 116 16.44 9.48 -9.14
N ASN A 117 15.85 9.59 -10.35
CA ASN A 117 16.09 10.78 -11.18
C ASN A 117 15.65 12.06 -10.47
N TRP A 118 14.58 12.02 -9.68
CA TRP A 118 14.13 13.20 -8.94
C TRP A 118 14.95 13.56 -7.70
N ILE A 119 15.88 12.71 -7.26
CA ILE A 119 16.86 13.05 -6.22
C ILE A 119 18.15 13.60 -6.82
N PHE A 120 18.51 13.19 -8.05
CA PHE A 120 19.80 13.51 -8.67
C PHE A 120 19.73 14.49 -9.85
N VAL A 121 18.54 14.81 -10.40
CA VAL A 121 18.33 15.73 -11.53
C VAL A 121 17.67 17.05 -11.11
N ALA A 122 17.35 17.23 -9.82
CA ALA A 122 16.85 18.48 -9.26
C ALA A 122 17.97 19.28 -8.58
#